data_AF-A0A9D4R4A3-F1
#
_entry.id   AF-A0A9D4R4A3-F1
#
_cell.length_a   1.000
_cell.length_b   1.000
_cell.length_c   1.000
_cell.angle_alpha   90.00
_cell.angle_beta   90.00
_cell.angle_gamma   90.00
#
_symmetry.space_group_name_H-M   'P 1'
#
loop_
_entity.id
_entity.type
_entity.pdbx_description
1 polymer ?
#
loop_
_entity_poly.entity_id
_entity_poly.type
_entity_poly.pdbx_seq_one_letter_code
_entity_poly.pdbx_strand_id
1 'polypeptide(L)'
;MSTSKPASVTNTEAAEYVDSVMSSQPISKVITPRVSERKRHRSLSGTCDTTTKKARQEASPELSSLRPTITARRSLYQPKEPEPAPRKFVEPNVETRTLQNMFDKLSADMNMMFMSLNERFDTLEASLEQRIANRVSLAVDKRMNSEINRVRKEIDSKMDSKFDSLQQSVKAEIAADLASLRNEVKSFKGASSLHRSDSNSQSQSHVDRSMNIVIRNLPESASESTQSKVNALLKDGLKVSHVTVGKVERKQSYNESKPGVIIVTLNSKEDKQAIMKAKTVLRQNSQYKNVFIHHDQLPSERSTNKNFATILNALKSSQGNLYMKGSRVVYSDVDIDSSRKSDRLSSTERRWESDRSYNRESRRGANEVGNSHRSDYGDRRQSRGEWERVDRRGSRGYPQRPYSGDRHNRQ
;
A
#
# COMPACT_ATOMS: atom_id res chain seq x y z
N MET A 1 -15.56 14.80 -60.91
CA MET A 1 -15.60 15.47 -59.59
C MET A 1 -14.19 15.52 -59.06
N SER A 2 -13.58 16.71 -59.07
CA SER A 2 -12.16 16.90 -58.77
C SER A 2 -11.93 16.87 -57.26
N THR A 3 -11.17 15.88 -56.79
CA THR A 3 -10.76 15.74 -55.39
C THR A 3 -9.55 16.63 -55.12
N SER A 4 -9.74 17.69 -54.33
CA SER A 4 -8.66 18.54 -53.85
C SER A 4 -7.82 17.79 -52.81
N LYS A 5 -6.51 17.73 -53.04
CA LYS A 5 -5.51 17.23 -52.09
C LYS A 5 -5.46 18.13 -50.86
N PRO A 6 -5.46 17.58 -49.62
CA PRO A 6 -5.21 18.38 -48.43
C PRO A 6 -3.76 18.85 -48.41
N ALA A 7 -3.57 20.14 -48.13
CA ALA A 7 -2.26 20.77 -48.00
C ALA A 7 -1.47 20.08 -46.88
N SER A 8 -0.20 19.77 -47.18
CA SER A 8 0.74 19.22 -46.21
C SER A 8 1.05 20.30 -45.16
N VAL A 9 0.58 20.08 -43.94
CA VAL A 9 0.99 20.86 -42.77
C VAL A 9 2.50 20.65 -42.59
N THR A 10 3.26 21.70 -42.82
CA THR A 10 4.72 21.71 -42.67
C THR A 10 5.08 21.65 -41.19
N ASN A 11 6.10 20.85 -40.84
CA ASN A 11 6.56 20.60 -39.46
C ASN A 11 6.90 21.86 -38.63
N THR A 12 7.00 23.02 -39.27
CA THR A 12 7.25 24.32 -38.64
C THR A 12 6.10 24.80 -37.75
N GLU A 13 4.83 24.64 -38.16
CA GLU A 13 3.69 25.05 -37.33
C GLU A 13 3.55 24.18 -36.06
N ALA A 14 3.95 22.92 -36.14
CA ALA A 14 3.93 22.03 -34.99
C ALA A 14 4.98 22.42 -33.94
N ALA A 15 6.13 22.96 -34.36
CA ALA A 15 7.17 23.43 -33.45
C ALA A 15 6.74 24.75 -32.75
N GLU A 16 6.18 25.70 -33.50
CA GLU A 16 5.68 26.97 -32.94
C GLU A 16 4.52 26.75 -31.96
N TYR A 17 3.66 25.76 -32.22
CA TYR A 17 2.59 25.41 -31.29
C TYR A 17 3.12 24.83 -29.97
N VAL A 18 4.17 24.00 -30.02
CA VAL A 18 4.79 23.45 -28.79
C VAL A 18 5.47 24.54 -27.97
N ASP A 19 6.19 25.46 -28.61
CA ASP A 19 6.83 26.59 -27.90
C ASP A 19 5.80 27.57 -27.32
N SER A 20 4.67 27.79 -28.01
CA SER A 20 3.56 28.60 -27.48
C SER A 20 2.89 27.95 -26.26
N VAL A 21 2.71 26.63 -26.26
CA VAL A 21 2.10 25.90 -25.13
C VAL A 21 3.06 25.83 -23.93
N MET A 22 4.37 25.70 -24.17
CA MET A 22 5.38 25.63 -23.10
C MET A 22 5.67 27.01 -22.47
N SER A 23 5.51 28.09 -23.23
CA SER A 23 5.73 29.47 -22.73
C SER A 23 4.51 30.09 -22.02
N SER A 24 3.31 29.55 -22.24
CA SER A 24 2.06 30.09 -21.68
C SER A 24 1.70 29.55 -20.28
N GLN A 25 2.46 28.60 -19.73
CA GLN A 25 2.29 28.17 -18.35
C GLN A 25 3.19 28.99 -17.41
N PRO A 26 2.65 29.89 -16.57
CA PRO A 26 3.44 30.57 -15.56
C PRO A 26 3.95 29.52 -14.57
N ILE A 27 5.25 29.25 -14.63
CA ILE A 27 5.95 28.44 -13.62
C ILE A 27 5.89 29.23 -12.32
N SER A 28 4.85 28.98 -11.51
CA SER A 28 4.80 29.43 -10.14
C SER A 28 5.94 28.73 -9.41
N LYS A 29 7.01 29.47 -9.14
CA LYS A 29 8.10 29.01 -8.29
C LYS A 29 7.48 28.66 -6.94
N VAL A 30 7.29 27.36 -6.69
CA VAL A 30 6.89 26.85 -5.38
C VAL A 30 8.01 27.25 -4.43
N ILE A 31 7.76 28.27 -3.61
CA ILE A 31 8.65 28.67 -2.53
C ILE A 31 8.66 27.50 -1.55
N THR A 32 9.68 26.64 -1.64
CA THR A 32 9.97 25.68 -0.59
C THR A 32 10.19 26.46 0.70
N PRO A 33 9.41 26.20 1.77
CA PRO A 33 9.58 26.92 3.02
C PRO A 33 10.98 26.62 3.56
N ARG A 34 11.84 27.65 3.49
CA ARG A 34 13.15 27.65 4.16
C ARG A 34 12.84 27.61 5.65
N VAL A 35 13.24 26.52 6.30
CA VAL A 35 13.14 26.35 7.76
C VAL A 35 14.00 27.43 8.41
N SER A 36 13.39 28.58 8.69
CA SER A 36 13.99 29.64 9.49
C SER A 36 13.89 29.26 10.96
N GLU A 37 14.94 29.62 11.66
CA GLU A 37 15.27 29.21 13.02
C GLU A 37 14.10 29.41 14.01
N ARG A 38 13.90 28.39 14.83
CA ARG A 38 13.02 28.42 16.00
C ARG A 38 13.44 29.56 16.94
N LYS A 39 12.75 30.71 16.85
CA LYS A 39 12.67 31.67 17.95
C LYS A 39 11.97 31.00 19.13
N ARG A 40 12.75 30.67 20.16
CA ARG A 40 12.23 30.25 21.47
C ARG A 40 11.51 31.45 22.09
N HIS A 41 10.18 31.43 22.07
CA HIS A 41 9.40 32.26 22.99
C HIS A 41 9.51 31.67 24.40
N ARG A 42 10.29 32.35 25.25
CA ARG A 42 10.18 32.25 26.72
C ARG A 42 8.78 32.73 27.10
N SER A 43 7.94 31.82 27.59
CA SER A 43 6.77 32.20 28.37
C SER A 43 7.22 32.60 29.77
N LEU A 44 6.94 33.86 30.09
CA LEU A 44 7.00 34.42 31.44
C LEU A 44 5.94 33.73 32.31
N SER A 45 6.39 33.01 33.33
CA SER A 45 5.55 32.63 34.47
C SER A 45 5.60 33.80 35.45
N GLY A 46 4.44 34.45 35.64
CA GLY A 46 4.22 35.36 36.74
C GLY A 46 3.90 34.55 38.00
N THR A 47 4.76 34.66 38.99
CA THR A 47 4.46 34.36 40.39
C THR A 47 4.95 35.55 41.20
N CYS A 48 4.01 36.27 41.80
CA CYS A 48 4.26 37.24 42.85
C CYS A 48 4.24 36.52 44.21
N ASP A 49 5.31 36.78 44.97
CA ASP A 49 5.37 37.04 46.41
C ASP A 49 5.06 35.87 47.39
N THR A 50 5.84 35.57 48.44
CA THR A 50 6.79 36.37 49.23
C THR A 50 7.92 35.53 49.86
N THR A 51 9.07 36.18 50.03
CA THR A 51 10.03 36.03 51.15
C THR A 51 10.75 34.70 51.39
N THR A 52 12.04 34.61 51.02
CA THR A 52 13.17 34.80 51.95
C THR A 52 14.54 34.60 51.27
N LYS A 53 15.32 35.68 51.30
CA LYS A 53 16.77 35.79 51.60
C LYS A 53 17.79 34.74 51.10
N LYS A 54 18.89 35.35 50.63
CA LYS A 54 20.29 34.88 50.51
C LYS A 54 20.60 34.15 49.20
N ALA A 55 21.16 34.86 48.22
CA ALA A 55 22.56 35.32 48.14
C ALA A 55 23.42 34.32 47.37
N ARG A 56 24.17 34.90 46.42
CA ARG A 56 25.56 34.56 46.09
C ARG A 56 25.79 33.87 44.74
N GLN A 57 26.43 34.65 43.88
CA GLN A 57 27.51 34.34 42.93
C GLN A 57 27.19 33.64 41.61
N GLU A 58 27.30 34.46 40.57
CA GLU A 58 27.99 34.22 39.30
C GLU A 58 29.10 33.14 39.39
N ALA A 59 29.07 32.18 38.46
CA ALA A 59 30.23 31.73 37.66
C ALA A 59 29.83 30.50 36.81
N SER A 60 29.96 30.66 35.49
CA SER A 60 30.23 29.58 34.51
C SER A 60 31.62 28.96 34.78
N PRO A 61 32.13 27.97 34.00
CA PRO A 61 31.53 26.83 33.28
C PRO A 61 32.33 25.52 33.54
N GLU A 62 32.08 24.47 32.74
CA GLU A 62 32.98 23.34 32.41
C GLU A 62 33.74 22.60 33.53
N LEU A 63 33.30 21.39 33.87
CA LEU A 63 34.20 20.32 34.35
C LEU A 63 33.80 18.96 33.77
N SER A 64 34.15 18.78 32.50
CA SER A 64 34.52 17.48 31.94
C SER A 64 35.89 17.07 32.50
N SER A 65 35.90 16.46 33.67
CA SER A 65 36.95 15.53 34.15
C SER A 65 36.69 15.24 35.62
N LEU A 66 36.56 13.96 35.95
CA LEU A 66 36.95 13.31 37.22
C LEU A 66 36.21 11.97 37.32
N ARG A 67 36.64 11.03 36.49
CA ARG A 67 36.67 9.62 36.92
C ARG A 67 37.85 9.48 37.89
N PRO A 68 37.67 8.84 39.05
CA PRO A 68 38.74 8.09 39.66
C PRO A 68 38.52 6.60 39.43
N THR A 69 39.32 6.02 38.52
CA THR A 69 39.58 4.58 38.49
C THR A 69 40.56 4.30 39.63
N ILE A 70 40.05 3.96 40.81
CA ILE A 70 40.88 3.49 41.93
C ILE A 70 41.13 2.00 41.72
N THR A 71 42.14 1.66 40.94
CA THR A 71 42.79 0.35 40.95
C THR A 71 44.19 0.49 41.56
N ALA A 72 44.23 0.72 42.87
CA ALA A 72 45.47 0.61 43.63
C ALA A 72 45.79 -0.88 43.84
N ARG A 73 46.53 -1.47 42.91
CA ARG A 73 47.30 -2.69 43.15
C ARG A 73 48.43 -2.36 44.12
N ARG A 74 48.25 -2.66 45.40
CA ARG A 74 49.29 -2.63 46.43
C ARG A 74 49.38 -4.01 47.06
N SER A 75 50.05 -4.94 46.37
CA SER A 75 50.52 -6.21 46.92
C SER A 75 52.04 -6.28 46.76
N LEU A 76 52.76 -5.46 47.52
CA LEU A 76 54.18 -5.62 47.74
C LEU A 76 54.36 -5.70 49.25
N TYR A 77 54.84 -6.86 49.69
CA TYR A 77 54.99 -7.34 51.08
C TYR A 77 53.68 -7.81 51.75
N GLN A 78 53.33 -9.08 51.54
CA GLN A 78 52.77 -9.88 52.62
C GLN A 78 53.96 -10.31 53.51
N PRO A 79 54.08 -9.83 54.75
CA PRO A 79 54.95 -10.45 55.73
C PRO A 79 54.46 -11.90 55.89
N LYS A 80 55.34 -12.86 55.70
CA LYS A 80 55.09 -14.25 56.05
C LYS A 80 54.97 -14.27 57.57
N GLU A 81 53.75 -14.24 58.09
CA GLU A 81 53.53 -14.38 59.54
C GLU A 81 54.14 -15.72 59.98
N PRO A 82 54.90 -15.74 61.09
CA PRO A 82 55.46 -16.97 61.61
C PRO A 82 54.33 -17.92 61.98
N GLU A 83 54.40 -19.16 61.49
CA GLU A 83 53.49 -20.23 61.88
C GLU A 83 53.39 -20.25 63.41
N PRO A 84 52.19 -20.04 63.99
CA PRO A 84 52.03 -20.12 65.43
C PRO A 84 52.35 -21.54 65.86
N ALA A 85 53.32 -21.68 66.78
CA ALA A 85 53.72 -22.97 67.33
C ALA A 85 52.48 -23.76 67.79
N PRO A 86 52.45 -25.10 67.56
CA PRO A 86 51.29 -25.94 67.85
C PRO A 86 50.96 -25.87 69.35
N ARG A 87 49.97 -25.05 69.69
CA ARG A 87 49.43 -24.98 71.05
C ARG A 87 48.66 -26.26 71.28
N LYS A 88 49.05 -27.02 72.31
CA LYS A 88 48.30 -28.19 72.77
C LYS A 88 46.85 -27.76 73.02
N PHE A 89 45.91 -28.39 72.32
CA PHE A 89 44.48 -28.22 72.52
C PHE A 89 44.15 -28.53 73.98
N VAL A 90 43.94 -27.50 74.78
CA VAL A 90 43.32 -27.62 76.09
C VAL A 90 41.84 -27.80 75.81
N GLU A 91 41.27 -28.94 76.20
CA GLU A 91 39.85 -29.17 75.99
C GLU A 91 39.03 -28.06 76.66
N PRO A 92 38.08 -27.44 75.92
CA PRO A 92 37.26 -26.38 76.47
C PRO A 92 36.46 -26.93 77.65
N ASN A 93 36.74 -26.39 78.84
CA ASN A 93 36.04 -26.69 80.09
C ASN A 93 34.52 -26.59 79.85
N VAL A 94 33.72 -27.48 80.45
CA VAL A 94 32.28 -27.67 80.12
C VAL A 94 31.48 -26.35 80.17
N GLU A 95 31.86 -25.42 81.05
CA GLU A 95 31.28 -24.07 81.16
C GLU A 95 31.48 -23.18 79.91
N THR A 96 32.54 -23.38 79.14
CA THR A 96 32.77 -22.61 77.90
C THR A 96 31.86 -23.06 76.76
N ARG A 97 31.40 -24.32 76.76
CA ARG A 97 30.47 -24.86 75.77
C ARG A 97 29.06 -24.30 75.95
N THR A 98 28.62 -24.09 77.19
CA THR A 98 27.29 -23.50 77.47
C THR A 98 27.24 -22.03 77.05
N LEU A 99 28.30 -21.25 77.33
CA LEU A 99 28.43 -19.87 76.85
C LEU A 99 28.48 -19.79 75.32
N GLN A 100 29.23 -20.67 74.66
CA GLN A 100 29.29 -20.72 73.19
C GLN A 100 27.92 -21.01 72.57
N ASN A 101 27.18 -21.99 73.10
CA ASN A 101 25.84 -22.32 72.61
C ASN A 101 24.85 -21.15 72.77
N MET A 102 24.95 -20.37 73.86
CA MET A 102 24.14 -19.15 74.03
C MET A 102 24.53 -18.07 73.02
N PHE A 103 25.82 -17.91 72.73
CA PHE A 103 26.30 -16.95 71.75
C PHE A 103 25.87 -17.34 70.33
N ASP A 104 25.96 -18.61 69.97
CA ASP A 104 25.53 -19.12 68.67
C ASP A 104 24.02 -18.97 68.49
N LYS A 105 23.23 -19.24 69.54
CA LYS A 105 21.78 -19.02 69.53
C LYS A 105 21.44 -17.54 69.37
N LEU A 106 22.09 -16.65 70.12
CA LEU A 106 21.90 -15.21 70.00
C LEU A 106 22.28 -14.72 68.59
N SER A 107 23.39 -15.21 68.04
CA SER A 107 23.83 -14.88 66.69
C SER A 107 22.82 -15.36 65.64
N ALA A 108 22.26 -16.56 65.80
CA ALA A 108 21.22 -17.08 64.92
C ALA A 108 19.95 -16.24 64.98
N ASP A 109 19.49 -15.89 66.19
CA ASP A 109 18.31 -15.04 66.39
C ASP A 109 18.51 -13.63 65.80
N MET A 110 19.69 -13.03 66.00
CA MET A 110 20.05 -11.75 65.38
C MET A 110 20.05 -11.84 63.85
N ASN A 111 20.63 -12.89 63.27
CA ASN A 111 20.63 -13.10 61.82
C ASN A 111 19.22 -13.26 61.27
N MET A 112 18.35 -14.01 61.96
CA MET A 112 16.94 -14.15 61.57
C MET A 112 16.19 -12.82 61.62
N MET A 113 16.44 -11.99 62.65
CA MET A 113 15.86 -10.64 62.72
C MET A 113 16.36 -9.75 61.58
N PHE A 114 17.65 -9.80 61.23
CA PHE A 114 18.19 -9.03 60.11
C PHE A 114 17.62 -9.48 58.77
N MET A 115 17.48 -10.78 58.53
CA MET A 115 16.86 -11.30 57.30
C MET A 115 15.40 -10.87 57.20
N SER A 116 14.62 -11.01 58.27
CA SER A 116 13.22 -10.55 58.30
C SER A 116 13.09 -9.04 58.09
N LEU A 117 13.99 -8.25 58.67
CA LEU A 117 14.04 -6.81 58.45
C LEU A 117 14.36 -6.49 56.98
N ASN A 118 15.31 -7.20 56.37
CA ASN A 118 15.69 -7.00 54.97
C ASN A 118 14.51 -7.33 54.03
N GLU A 119 13.82 -8.45 54.23
CA GLU A 119 12.61 -8.80 53.46
C GLU A 119 11.51 -7.73 53.60
N ARG A 120 11.37 -7.13 54.79
CA ARG A 120 10.43 -6.01 55.00
C ARG A 120 10.85 -4.75 54.25
N PHE A 121 12.15 -4.48 54.14
CA PHE A 121 12.65 -3.38 53.33
C PHE A 121 12.43 -3.64 51.84
N ASP A 122 12.73 -4.83 51.34
CA ASP A 122 12.54 -5.22 49.94
C ASP A 122 11.06 -5.12 49.53
N THR A 123 10.15 -5.60 50.39
CA THR A 123 8.70 -5.49 50.13
C THR A 123 8.19 -4.05 50.17
N LEU A 124 8.72 -3.22 51.06
CA LEU A 124 8.39 -1.80 51.13
C LEU A 124 8.92 -1.05 49.90
N GLU A 125 10.15 -1.34 49.48
CA GLU A 125 10.76 -0.79 48.27
C GLU A 125 9.94 -1.14 47.03
N ALA A 126 9.63 -2.43 46.82
CA ALA A 126 8.81 -2.88 45.70
C ALA A 126 7.40 -2.23 45.70
N SER A 127 6.79 -2.06 46.88
CA SER A 127 5.50 -1.38 47.02
C SER A 127 5.58 0.10 46.64
N LEU A 128 6.64 0.80 47.06
CA LEU A 128 6.85 2.19 46.71
C LEU A 128 7.15 2.37 45.21
N GLU A 129 8.00 1.53 44.63
CA GLU A 129 8.27 1.52 43.19
C GLU A 129 6.99 1.33 42.38
N GLN A 130 6.15 0.37 42.76
CA GLN A 130 4.87 0.13 42.10
C GLN A 130 3.94 1.34 42.20
N ARG A 131 3.87 1.98 43.37
CA ARG A 131 3.04 3.19 43.56
C ARG A 131 3.55 4.37 42.74
N ILE A 132 4.86 4.55 42.64
CA ILE A 132 5.48 5.59 41.81
C ILE A 132 5.20 5.32 40.34
N ALA A 133 5.43 4.08 39.86
CA ALA A 133 5.16 3.68 38.49
C ALA A 133 3.69 3.93 38.09
N ASN A 134 2.74 3.55 38.95
CA ASN A 134 1.32 3.77 38.72
C ASN A 134 0.95 5.25 38.65
N ARG A 135 1.51 6.08 39.55
CA ARG A 135 1.26 7.54 39.53
C ARG A 135 1.86 8.20 38.30
N VAL A 136 3.07 7.81 37.91
CA VAL A 136 3.73 8.32 36.70
C VAL A 136 2.95 7.93 35.45
N SER A 137 2.53 6.66 35.33
CA SER A 137 1.69 6.21 34.21
C SER A 137 0.40 7.04 34.10
N LEU A 138 -0.33 7.18 35.21
CA LEU A 138 -1.59 7.93 35.22
C LEU A 138 -1.40 9.42 34.88
N ALA A 139 -0.32 10.04 35.36
CA ALA A 139 0.01 11.43 35.04
C ALA A 139 0.38 11.60 33.55
N VAL A 140 1.15 10.66 33.00
CA VAL A 140 1.52 10.64 31.58
C VAL A 140 0.28 10.44 30.71
N ASP A 141 -0.58 9.47 31.04
CA ASP A 141 -1.80 9.18 30.29
C ASP A 141 -2.76 10.38 30.30
N LYS A 142 -2.95 11.02 31.45
CA LYS A 142 -3.81 12.21 31.56
C LYS A 142 -3.26 13.35 30.70
N ARG A 143 -1.95 13.62 30.76
CA ARG A 143 -1.31 14.67 29.96
C ARG A 143 -1.37 14.36 28.48
N MET A 144 -1.03 13.13 28.09
CA MET A 144 -1.05 12.67 26.71
C MET A 144 -2.45 12.77 26.12
N ASN A 145 -3.48 12.31 26.83
CA ASN A 145 -4.87 12.44 26.37
C ASN A 145 -5.32 13.90 26.24
N SER A 146 -4.88 14.78 27.15
CA SER A 146 -5.18 16.21 27.04
C SER A 146 -4.53 16.87 25.82
N GLU A 147 -3.28 16.53 25.51
CA GLU A 147 -2.57 17.03 24.33
C GLU A 147 -3.13 16.44 23.03
N ILE A 148 -3.47 15.14 23.01
CA ILE A 148 -4.14 14.50 21.87
C ILE A 148 -5.47 15.22 21.58
N ASN A 149 -6.27 15.51 22.61
CA ASN A 149 -7.54 16.20 22.44
C ASN A 149 -7.36 17.65 21.96
N ARG A 150 -6.31 18.34 22.44
CA ARG A 150 -5.95 19.68 21.97
C ARG A 150 -5.57 19.66 20.49
N VAL A 151 -4.68 18.75 20.09
CA VAL A 151 -4.24 18.59 18.71
C VAL A 151 -5.40 18.22 17.80
N ARG A 152 -6.30 17.33 18.22
CA ARG A 152 -7.52 16.99 17.45
C ARG A 152 -8.39 18.23 17.20
N LYS A 153 -8.70 19.00 18.25
CA LYS A 153 -9.47 20.25 18.10
C LYS A 153 -8.81 21.26 17.16
N GLU A 154 -7.49 21.39 17.23
CA GLU A 154 -6.75 22.29 16.33
C GLU A 154 -6.81 21.81 14.87
N ILE A 155 -6.68 20.49 14.64
CA ILE A 155 -6.80 19.90 13.31
C ILE A 155 -8.21 20.12 12.78
N ASP A 156 -9.25 19.83 13.56
CA ASP A 156 -10.65 20.00 13.16
C ASP A 156 -10.93 21.47 12.78
N SER A 157 -10.53 22.43 13.62
CA SER A 157 -10.68 23.86 13.32
C SER A 157 -9.92 24.31 12.06
N LYS A 158 -8.71 23.76 11.83
CA LYS A 158 -7.94 24.02 10.60
C LYS A 158 -8.55 23.37 9.37
N MET A 159 -9.18 22.20 9.51
CA MET A 159 -9.88 21.54 8.41
C MET A 159 -11.14 22.32 8.04
N ASP A 160 -11.94 22.74 9.02
CA ASP A 160 -13.17 23.52 8.81
C ASP A 160 -12.87 24.84 8.10
N SER A 161 -11.88 25.60 8.58
CA SER A 161 -11.48 26.86 7.94
C SER A 161 -10.96 26.69 6.50
N LYS A 162 -10.20 25.62 6.22
CA LYS A 162 -9.77 25.30 4.86
C LYS A 162 -10.92 24.84 3.98
N PHE A 163 -11.86 24.09 4.54
CA PHE A 163 -13.04 23.62 3.82
C PHE A 163 -13.94 24.80 3.43
N ASP A 164 -14.19 25.73 4.36
CA ASP A 164 -14.94 26.96 4.10
C ASP A 164 -14.25 27.82 3.03
N SER A 165 -12.92 27.98 3.13
CA SER A 165 -12.13 28.72 2.14
C SER A 165 -12.21 28.07 0.76
N LEU A 166 -12.08 26.75 0.66
CA LEU A 166 -12.22 26.02 -0.60
C LEU A 166 -13.63 26.14 -1.16
N GLN A 167 -14.66 26.01 -0.32
CA GLN A 167 -16.05 26.15 -0.73
C GLN A 167 -16.33 27.57 -1.28
N GLN A 168 -15.78 28.61 -0.65
CA GLN A 168 -15.87 29.98 -1.16
C GLN A 168 -15.15 30.15 -2.49
N SER A 169 -13.94 29.59 -2.63
CA SER A 169 -13.18 29.62 -3.89
C SER A 169 -13.95 28.95 -5.04
N VAL A 170 -14.49 27.75 -4.82
CA VAL A 170 -15.26 27.01 -5.83
C VAL A 170 -16.55 27.76 -6.19
N LYS A 171 -17.24 28.35 -5.20
CA LYS A 171 -18.43 29.18 -5.46
C LYS A 171 -18.09 30.40 -6.32
N ALA A 172 -16.95 31.06 -6.05
CA ALA A 172 -16.51 32.21 -6.83
C ALA A 172 -16.14 31.83 -8.27
N GLU A 173 -15.44 30.71 -8.46
CA GLU A 173 -15.06 30.18 -9.78
C GLU A 173 -16.29 29.81 -10.61
N ILE A 174 -17.23 29.06 -10.04
CA ILE A 174 -18.50 28.70 -10.72
C ILE A 174 -19.30 29.97 -11.08
N ALA A 175 -19.34 30.97 -10.20
CA ALA A 175 -20.02 32.23 -10.48
C ALA A 175 -19.37 32.99 -11.64
N ALA A 176 -18.04 33.00 -11.72
CA ALA A 176 -17.29 33.62 -12.82
C ALA A 176 -17.54 32.89 -14.16
N ASP A 177 -17.50 31.56 -14.15
CA ASP A 177 -17.76 30.74 -15.35
C ASP A 177 -19.19 30.91 -15.86
N LEU A 178 -20.18 30.92 -14.97
CA LEU A 178 -21.57 31.17 -15.34
C LEU A 178 -21.78 32.58 -15.90
N ALA A 179 -21.08 33.58 -15.36
CA ALA A 179 -21.12 34.94 -15.91
C ALA A 179 -20.50 35.01 -17.31
N SER A 180 -19.38 34.32 -17.53
CA SER A 180 -18.71 34.21 -18.83
C SER A 180 -19.63 33.54 -19.88
N LEU A 181 -20.18 32.37 -19.54
CA LEU A 181 -21.12 31.65 -20.41
C LEU A 181 -22.37 32.48 -20.71
N ARG A 182 -22.90 33.21 -19.72
CA ARG A 182 -24.07 34.09 -19.95
C ARG A 182 -23.76 35.22 -20.93
N ASN A 183 -22.54 35.75 -20.92
CA ASN A 183 -22.12 36.77 -21.89
C ASN A 183 -21.90 36.18 -23.28
N GLU A 184 -21.33 34.97 -23.38
CA GLU A 184 -21.17 34.25 -24.65
C GLU A 184 -22.52 33.88 -25.28
N VAL A 185 -23.49 33.40 -24.50
CA VAL A 185 -24.85 33.12 -25.00
C VAL A 185 -25.53 34.40 -25.50
N LYS A 186 -25.31 35.54 -24.83
CA LYS A 186 -25.84 36.84 -25.28
C LYS A 186 -25.20 37.28 -26.60
N SER A 187 -23.89 37.12 -26.77
CA SER A 187 -23.21 37.48 -28.03
C SER A 187 -23.67 36.59 -29.19
N PHE A 188 -23.84 35.28 -28.95
CA PHE A 188 -24.34 34.34 -29.96
C PHE A 188 -25.77 34.66 -30.39
N LYS A 189 -26.66 35.02 -29.44
CA LYS A 189 -28.05 35.40 -29.73
C LYS A 189 -28.15 36.75 -30.47
N GLY A 190 -27.21 37.67 -30.23
CA GLY A 190 -27.10 38.91 -31.00
C GLY A 190 -26.63 38.70 -32.44
N ALA A 191 -25.72 37.75 -32.66
CA ALA A 191 -25.21 37.42 -33.99
C ALA A 191 -26.21 36.60 -34.85
N SER A 192 -27.07 35.80 -34.21
CA SER A 192 -28.04 34.94 -34.92
C SER A 192 -29.38 35.62 -35.26
N SER A 193 -29.59 36.89 -34.87
CA SER A 193 -30.78 37.64 -35.30
C SER A 193 -30.67 38.27 -36.70
N LEU A 194 -29.57 38.05 -37.43
CA LEU A 194 -29.36 38.65 -38.77
C LEU A 194 -29.42 37.65 -39.95
N HIS A 195 -29.60 36.35 -39.73
CA HIS A 195 -29.74 35.37 -40.82
C HIS A 195 -30.90 34.41 -40.55
N ARG A 196 -32.11 34.91 -40.83
CA ARG A 196 -33.30 34.07 -40.99
C ARG A 196 -33.46 33.75 -42.47
N SER A 197 -32.70 32.78 -42.99
CA SER A 197 -33.00 32.08 -44.25
C SER A 197 -32.21 30.78 -44.31
N ASP A 198 -32.94 29.69 -44.45
CA ASP A 198 -32.57 28.46 -45.15
C ASP A 198 -31.29 27.71 -44.72
N SER A 199 -31.49 26.58 -44.02
CA SER A 199 -31.23 25.25 -44.56
C SER A 199 -31.01 24.22 -43.44
N ASN A 200 -32.01 23.37 -43.25
CA ASN A 200 -31.93 21.91 -43.09
C ASN A 200 -30.60 21.28 -42.63
N SER A 201 -30.00 21.78 -41.54
CA SER A 201 -28.83 21.17 -40.92
C SER A 201 -29.27 19.95 -40.14
N GLN A 202 -29.12 18.80 -40.80
CA GLN A 202 -28.90 17.47 -40.21
C GLN A 202 -28.46 17.58 -38.76
N SER A 203 -29.43 17.41 -37.86
CA SER A 203 -29.14 17.11 -36.47
C SER A 203 -28.30 15.83 -36.50
N GLN A 204 -27.00 15.97 -36.25
CA GLN A 204 -26.13 14.87 -35.84
C GLN A 204 -26.79 14.28 -34.60
N SER A 205 -27.72 13.34 -34.81
CA SER A 205 -28.32 12.57 -33.75
C SER A 205 -27.14 11.92 -33.04
N HIS A 206 -26.96 12.32 -31.79
CA HIS A 206 -25.92 11.82 -30.93
C HIS A 206 -25.94 10.29 -30.99
N VAL A 207 -25.03 9.70 -31.77
CA VAL A 207 -25.04 8.26 -32.05
C VAL A 207 -24.97 7.55 -30.72
N ASP A 208 -26.02 6.80 -30.38
CA ASP A 208 -26.09 6.11 -29.10
C ASP A 208 -25.08 4.95 -29.06
N ARG A 209 -23.85 5.26 -28.65
CA ARG A 209 -22.76 4.29 -28.51
C ARG A 209 -23.02 3.30 -27.37
N SER A 210 -24.02 3.53 -26.54
CA SER A 210 -24.34 2.64 -25.43
C SER A 210 -24.78 1.25 -25.92
N MET A 211 -25.25 1.12 -27.17
CA MET A 211 -25.59 -0.15 -27.81
C MET A 211 -24.46 -0.77 -28.64
N ASN A 212 -23.37 -0.03 -28.87
CA ASN A 212 -22.30 -0.47 -29.75
C ASN A 212 -21.28 -1.36 -29.04
N ILE A 213 -20.76 -2.35 -29.76
CA ILE A 213 -19.56 -3.12 -29.39
C ILE A 213 -18.51 -3.00 -30.48
N VAL A 214 -17.26 -3.17 -30.09
CA VAL A 214 -16.10 -3.11 -30.99
C VAL A 214 -15.41 -4.46 -31.01
N ILE A 215 -15.35 -5.07 -32.19
CA ILE A 215 -14.67 -6.35 -32.43
C ILE A 215 -13.35 -6.06 -33.16
N ARG A 216 -12.25 -6.55 -32.60
CA ARG A 216 -10.91 -6.38 -33.15
C ARG A 216 -10.34 -7.73 -33.56
N ASN A 217 -9.49 -7.69 -34.58
CA ASN A 217 -8.72 -8.84 -35.05
C ASN A 217 -9.59 -10.00 -35.55
N LEU A 218 -10.78 -9.70 -36.09
CA LEU A 218 -11.59 -10.69 -36.79
C LEU A 218 -11.08 -10.82 -38.23
N PRO A 219 -10.63 -12.01 -38.68
CA PRO A 219 -10.06 -12.20 -40.00
C PRO A 219 -10.93 -11.64 -41.12
N GLU A 220 -10.30 -11.13 -42.16
CA GLU A 220 -10.95 -10.61 -43.36
C GLU A 220 -10.94 -11.68 -44.46
N SER A 221 -12.05 -11.83 -45.18
CA SER A 221 -12.15 -12.73 -46.33
C SER A 221 -12.69 -11.87 -47.47
N ALA A 222 -12.06 -11.91 -48.64
CA ALA A 222 -12.38 -11.02 -49.76
C ALA A 222 -13.85 -11.13 -50.24
N SER A 223 -14.48 -12.29 -50.07
CA SER A 223 -15.83 -12.58 -50.56
C SER A 223 -16.91 -12.63 -49.47
N GLU A 224 -16.55 -12.47 -48.20
CA GLU A 224 -17.47 -12.78 -47.10
C GLU A 224 -18.14 -11.54 -46.51
N SER A 225 -19.46 -11.60 -46.35
CA SER A 225 -20.21 -10.54 -45.67
C SER A 225 -19.76 -10.41 -44.21
N THR A 226 -19.39 -9.18 -43.81
CA THR A 226 -18.99 -8.88 -42.42
C THR A 226 -20.12 -9.22 -41.44
N GLN A 227 -21.38 -9.04 -41.84
CA GLN A 227 -22.54 -9.41 -41.02
C GLN A 227 -22.55 -10.92 -40.72
N SER A 228 -22.33 -11.76 -41.73
CA SER A 228 -22.32 -13.21 -41.59
C SER A 228 -21.20 -13.68 -40.66
N LYS A 229 -20.00 -13.09 -40.78
CA LYS A 229 -18.89 -13.36 -39.86
C LYS A 229 -19.18 -13.00 -38.42
N VAL A 230 -19.79 -11.84 -38.19
CA VAL A 230 -20.18 -11.42 -36.84
C VAL A 230 -21.23 -12.39 -36.30
N ASN A 231 -22.24 -12.77 -37.08
CA ASN A 231 -23.24 -13.75 -36.65
C ASN A 231 -22.62 -15.13 -36.33
N ALA A 232 -21.67 -15.61 -37.14
CA ALA A 232 -20.94 -16.85 -36.87
C ALA A 232 -20.10 -16.74 -35.59
N LEU A 233 -19.41 -15.62 -35.37
CA LEU A 233 -18.67 -15.36 -34.13
C LEU A 233 -19.60 -15.38 -32.90
N LEU A 234 -20.80 -14.79 -32.99
CA LEU A 234 -21.76 -14.78 -31.88
C LEU A 234 -22.34 -16.17 -31.60
N LYS A 235 -22.68 -16.93 -32.65
CA LYS A 235 -23.26 -18.28 -32.53
C LYS A 235 -22.22 -19.32 -32.13
N ASP A 236 -21.12 -19.42 -32.87
CA ASP A 236 -20.14 -20.51 -32.71
C ASP A 236 -19.04 -20.13 -31.71
N GLY A 237 -18.63 -18.86 -31.70
CA GLY A 237 -17.58 -18.36 -30.83
C GLY A 237 -18.07 -18.13 -29.40
N LEU A 238 -19.19 -17.43 -29.24
CA LEU A 238 -19.71 -17.04 -27.92
C LEU A 238 -20.82 -17.96 -27.39
N LYS A 239 -21.43 -18.80 -28.24
CA LYS A 239 -22.61 -19.61 -27.91
C LYS A 239 -23.83 -18.75 -27.52
N VAL A 240 -23.98 -17.57 -28.13
CA VAL A 240 -25.08 -16.64 -27.87
C VAL A 240 -25.94 -16.52 -29.13
N SER A 241 -26.80 -17.51 -29.35
CA SER A 241 -27.60 -17.64 -30.59
C SER A 241 -28.83 -16.73 -30.67
N HIS A 242 -29.30 -16.19 -29.54
CA HIS A 242 -30.52 -15.36 -29.46
C HIS A 242 -30.29 -13.87 -29.76
N VAL A 243 -29.04 -13.42 -29.81
CA VAL A 243 -28.73 -11.99 -29.99
C VAL A 243 -28.97 -11.57 -31.44
N THR A 244 -29.69 -10.47 -31.61
CA THR A 244 -29.96 -9.88 -32.92
C THR A 244 -29.06 -8.68 -33.19
N VAL A 245 -28.38 -8.70 -34.33
CA VAL A 245 -27.46 -7.65 -34.73
C VAL A 245 -28.17 -6.66 -35.65
N GLY A 246 -28.18 -5.38 -35.27
CA GLY A 246 -28.84 -4.32 -36.04
C GLY A 246 -27.99 -3.84 -37.21
N LYS A 247 -26.86 -3.18 -36.94
CA LYS A 247 -25.95 -2.64 -37.96
C LYS A 247 -24.53 -3.13 -37.72
N VAL A 248 -23.82 -3.51 -38.78
CA VAL A 248 -22.39 -3.87 -38.73
C VAL A 248 -21.62 -3.02 -39.72
N GLU A 249 -20.55 -2.40 -39.24
CA GLU A 249 -19.67 -1.58 -40.04
C GLU A 249 -18.23 -1.97 -39.76
N ARG A 250 -17.48 -2.39 -40.80
CA ARG A 250 -16.04 -2.61 -40.70
C ARG A 250 -15.32 -1.33 -41.10
N LYS A 251 -14.55 -0.76 -40.18
CA LYS A 251 -13.64 0.34 -40.45
C LYS A 251 -12.31 -0.21 -40.91
N GLN A 252 -11.85 0.28 -42.06
CA GLN A 252 -10.56 -0.10 -42.62
C GLN A 252 -9.44 0.23 -41.64
N SER A 253 -8.50 -0.68 -41.49
CA SER A 253 -7.29 -0.46 -40.72
C SER A 253 -6.37 0.50 -41.49
N TYR A 254 -5.52 1.22 -40.76
CA TYR A 254 -4.47 2.03 -41.40
C TYR A 254 -3.40 1.15 -42.09
N ASN A 255 -3.22 -0.08 -41.59
CA ASN A 255 -2.27 -1.04 -42.13
C ASN A 255 -3.02 -2.16 -42.85
N GLU A 256 -2.83 -2.29 -44.16
CA GLU A 256 -3.47 -3.32 -44.99
C GLU A 256 -3.22 -4.76 -44.51
N SER A 257 -2.08 -5.01 -43.84
CA SER A 257 -1.75 -6.31 -43.26
C SER A 257 -2.61 -6.70 -42.05
N LYS A 258 -3.22 -5.73 -41.35
CA LYS A 258 -4.04 -5.99 -40.16
C LYS A 258 -5.52 -5.92 -40.53
N PRO A 259 -6.37 -6.84 -40.04
CA PRO A 259 -7.81 -6.74 -40.28
C PRO A 259 -8.39 -5.46 -39.67
N GLY A 260 -9.38 -4.90 -40.35
CA GLY A 260 -10.13 -3.73 -39.87
C GLY A 260 -10.81 -3.93 -38.51
N VAL A 261 -11.29 -2.83 -37.93
CA VAL A 261 -12.06 -2.84 -36.67
C VAL A 261 -13.55 -2.88 -37.02
N ILE A 262 -14.30 -3.79 -36.43
CA ILE A 262 -15.75 -3.90 -36.69
C ILE A 262 -16.50 -3.25 -35.55
N ILE A 263 -17.40 -2.33 -35.89
CA ILE A 263 -18.37 -1.73 -34.97
C ILE A 263 -19.71 -2.41 -35.23
N VAL A 264 -20.29 -2.95 -34.17
CA VAL A 264 -21.59 -3.64 -34.23
C VAL A 264 -22.56 -2.90 -33.34
N THR A 265 -23.65 -2.42 -33.91
CA THR A 265 -24.79 -1.83 -33.21
C THR A 265 -25.83 -2.90 -32.97
N LEU A 266 -26.14 -3.13 -31.70
CA LEU A 266 -27.11 -4.13 -31.26
C LEU A 266 -28.48 -3.49 -31.07
N ASN A 267 -29.53 -4.32 -31.09
CA ASN A 267 -30.90 -3.85 -30.93
C ASN A 267 -31.29 -3.61 -29.45
N SER A 268 -30.56 -4.20 -28.51
CA SER A 268 -30.87 -4.19 -27.08
C SER A 268 -29.61 -4.08 -26.21
N LYS A 269 -29.74 -3.45 -25.03
CA LYS A 269 -28.65 -3.37 -24.03
C LYS A 269 -28.40 -4.73 -23.38
N GLU A 270 -29.44 -5.52 -23.23
CA GLU A 270 -29.40 -6.89 -22.70
C GLU A 270 -28.54 -7.78 -23.59
N ASP A 271 -28.72 -7.70 -24.91
CA ASP A 271 -27.90 -8.41 -25.91
C ASP A 271 -26.42 -8.03 -25.80
N LYS A 272 -26.13 -6.72 -25.65
CA LYS A 272 -24.77 -6.22 -25.42
C LYS A 272 -24.17 -6.83 -24.15
N GLN A 273 -24.93 -6.85 -23.06
CA GLN A 273 -24.46 -7.41 -21.80
C GLN A 273 -24.22 -8.92 -21.90
N ALA A 274 -25.09 -9.66 -22.59
CA ALA A 274 -24.93 -11.09 -22.83
C ALA A 274 -23.61 -11.38 -23.57
N ILE A 275 -23.34 -10.64 -24.66
CA ILE A 275 -22.07 -10.72 -25.40
C ILE A 275 -20.88 -10.39 -24.49
N MET A 276 -20.95 -9.30 -23.72
CA MET A 276 -19.83 -8.86 -22.88
C MET A 276 -19.53 -9.81 -21.72
N LYS A 277 -20.53 -10.56 -21.23
CA LYS A 277 -20.36 -11.66 -20.27
C LYS A 277 -19.76 -12.90 -20.94
N ALA A 278 -20.23 -13.27 -22.12
CA ALA A 278 -19.79 -14.45 -22.86
C ALA A 278 -18.38 -14.32 -23.48
N LYS A 279 -17.87 -13.09 -23.66
CA LYS A 279 -16.59 -12.85 -24.37
C LYS A 279 -15.37 -13.60 -23.80
N THR A 280 -15.41 -14.02 -22.54
CA THR A 280 -14.34 -14.83 -21.92
C THR A 280 -14.21 -16.21 -22.57
N VAL A 281 -15.30 -16.75 -23.11
CA VAL A 281 -15.37 -18.04 -23.82
C VAL A 281 -14.56 -18.02 -25.12
N LEU A 282 -14.40 -16.87 -25.77
CA LEU A 282 -13.62 -16.74 -27.01
C LEU A 282 -12.19 -17.24 -26.88
N ARG A 283 -11.59 -17.09 -25.68
CA ARG A 283 -10.21 -17.56 -25.43
C ARG A 283 -10.08 -19.08 -25.46
N GLN A 284 -11.18 -19.81 -25.28
CA GLN A 284 -11.21 -21.27 -25.30
C GLN A 284 -11.38 -21.81 -26.72
N ASN A 285 -11.96 -21.02 -27.64
CA ASN A 285 -12.14 -21.43 -29.04
C ASN A 285 -10.88 -21.12 -29.86
N SER A 286 -10.27 -22.14 -30.46
CA SER A 286 -9.03 -22.01 -31.23
C SER A 286 -9.17 -21.07 -32.44
N GLN A 287 -10.34 -21.04 -33.08
CA GLN A 287 -10.61 -20.18 -34.25
C GLN A 287 -10.67 -18.70 -33.88
N TYR A 288 -11.14 -18.39 -32.66
CA TYR A 288 -11.39 -17.02 -32.21
C TYR A 288 -10.47 -16.56 -31.07
N LYS A 289 -9.42 -17.33 -30.76
CA LYS A 289 -8.50 -17.08 -29.64
C LYS A 289 -7.91 -15.66 -29.64
N ASN A 290 -7.69 -15.11 -30.83
CA ASN A 290 -7.08 -13.79 -31.02
C ASN A 290 -8.11 -12.67 -31.30
N VAL A 291 -9.41 -12.96 -31.21
CA VAL A 291 -10.48 -11.97 -31.43
C VAL A 291 -10.81 -11.30 -30.09
N PHE A 292 -10.90 -9.98 -30.09
CA PHE A 292 -11.18 -9.21 -28.88
C PHE A 292 -12.46 -8.38 -29.02
N ILE A 293 -13.32 -8.46 -28.01
CA ILE A 293 -14.58 -7.69 -27.94
C ILE A 293 -14.50 -6.67 -26.81
N HIS A 294 -14.75 -5.40 -27.15
CA HIS A 294 -14.72 -4.26 -26.24
C HIS A 294 -16.02 -3.44 -26.31
N HIS A 295 -16.25 -2.61 -25.30
CA HIS A 295 -17.26 -1.55 -25.38
C HIS A 295 -16.81 -0.50 -26.41
N ASP A 296 -17.75 0.05 -27.17
CA ASP A 296 -17.50 1.27 -27.94
C ASP A 296 -17.38 2.46 -26.97
N GLN A 297 -16.24 3.14 -27.01
CA GLN A 297 -15.89 4.23 -26.10
C GLN A 297 -15.59 5.49 -26.90
N LEU A 298 -15.87 6.65 -26.30
CA LEU A 298 -15.52 7.94 -26.88
C LEU A 298 -14.00 8.06 -27.03
N PRO A 299 -13.49 8.81 -28.04
CA PRO A 299 -12.05 9.04 -28.20
C PRO A 299 -11.40 9.61 -26.92
N SER A 300 -12.07 10.55 -26.24
CA SER A 300 -11.65 11.11 -24.96
C SER A 300 -11.52 10.04 -23.87
N GLU A 301 -12.54 9.20 -23.70
CA GLU A 301 -12.54 8.10 -22.72
C GLU A 301 -11.47 7.04 -23.01
N ARG A 302 -11.21 6.73 -24.29
CA ARG A 302 -10.12 5.84 -24.67
C ARG A 302 -8.75 6.43 -24.31
N SER A 303 -8.58 7.74 -24.54
CA SER A 303 -7.36 8.47 -24.19
C SER A 303 -7.13 8.47 -22.67
N THR A 304 -8.16 8.80 -21.89
CA THR A 304 -8.07 8.78 -20.42
C THR A 304 -7.77 7.37 -19.91
N ASN A 305 -8.47 6.33 -20.39
CA ASN A 305 -8.20 4.95 -20.00
C ASN A 305 -6.76 4.50 -20.35
N LYS A 306 -6.21 4.95 -21.48
CA LYS A 306 -4.81 4.67 -21.85
C LYS A 306 -3.82 5.39 -20.94
N ASN A 307 -4.08 6.65 -20.59
CA ASN A 307 -3.25 7.41 -19.66
C ASN A 307 -3.28 6.78 -18.27
N PHE A 308 -4.46 6.41 -17.76
CA PHE A 308 -4.59 5.69 -16.49
C PHE A 308 -3.88 4.35 -16.50
N ALA A 309 -4.00 3.55 -17.56
CA ALA A 309 -3.26 2.29 -17.67
C ALA A 309 -1.74 2.50 -17.63
N THR A 310 -1.25 3.58 -18.24
CA THR A 310 0.18 3.95 -18.23
C THR A 310 0.63 4.32 -16.82
N ILE A 311 -0.13 5.17 -16.13
CA ILE A 311 0.14 5.57 -14.74
C ILE A 311 0.12 4.36 -13.81
N LEU A 312 -0.90 3.49 -13.92
CA LEU A 312 -0.98 2.28 -13.10
C LEU A 312 0.20 1.34 -13.36
N ASN A 313 0.63 1.18 -14.62
CA ASN A 313 1.80 0.36 -14.91
C ASN A 313 3.09 0.96 -14.33
N ALA A 314 3.23 2.29 -14.30
CA ALA A 314 4.35 2.93 -13.61
C ALA A 314 4.29 2.69 -12.08
N LEU A 315 3.10 2.82 -11.48
CA LEU A 315 2.87 2.63 -10.04
C LEU A 315 2.97 1.17 -9.57
N LYS A 316 2.67 0.19 -10.43
CA LYS A 316 2.87 -1.24 -10.14
C LYS A 316 4.31 -1.55 -9.72
N SER A 317 5.27 -0.77 -10.22
CA SER A 317 6.69 -0.90 -9.86
C SER A 317 6.95 -0.61 -8.37
N SER A 318 6.07 0.17 -7.72
CA SER A 318 6.31 0.70 -6.37
C SER A 318 5.32 0.25 -5.30
N GLN A 319 4.04 -0.01 -5.63
CA GLN A 319 2.98 -0.12 -4.59
C GLN A 319 1.92 -1.22 -4.83
N GLY A 320 2.25 -2.27 -5.58
CA GLY A 320 1.42 -3.48 -5.65
C GLY A 320 0.42 -3.55 -6.81
N ASN A 321 -0.38 -4.61 -6.80
CA ASN A 321 -1.12 -5.18 -7.94
C ASN A 321 -2.39 -4.38 -8.32
N LEU A 322 -2.28 -3.10 -8.66
CA LEU A 322 -3.41 -2.30 -9.18
C LEU A 322 -3.64 -2.55 -10.67
N TYR A 323 -4.89 -2.71 -11.12
CA TYR A 323 -5.22 -2.79 -12.55
C TYR A 323 -6.56 -2.13 -12.89
N MET A 324 -6.74 -1.76 -14.17
CA MET A 324 -8.02 -1.23 -14.66
C MET A 324 -8.99 -2.37 -14.98
N LYS A 325 -10.21 -2.30 -14.45
CA LYS A 325 -11.35 -3.12 -14.85
C LYS A 325 -12.48 -2.22 -15.37
N GLY A 326 -12.55 -2.06 -16.68
CA GLY A 326 -13.42 -1.05 -17.30
C GLY A 326 -12.87 0.34 -16.99
N SER A 327 -13.71 1.21 -16.42
CA SER A 327 -13.33 2.58 -16.01
C SER A 327 -13.03 2.69 -14.50
N ARG A 328 -12.82 1.56 -13.81
CA ARG A 328 -12.52 1.50 -12.37
C ARG A 328 -11.12 0.93 -12.13
N VAL A 329 -10.40 1.51 -11.18
CA VAL A 329 -9.16 0.94 -10.63
C VAL A 329 -9.54 -0.12 -9.61
N VAL A 330 -9.00 -1.33 -9.74
CA VAL A 330 -9.23 -2.46 -8.85
C VAL A 330 -7.90 -2.92 -8.28
N TYR A 331 -7.86 -3.16 -6.98
CA TYR A 331 -6.73 -3.80 -6.32
C TYR A 331 -6.83 -5.32 -6.52
N SER A 332 -5.77 -5.95 -7.01
CA SER A 332 -5.71 -7.39 -7.18
C SER A 332 -5.09 -8.01 -5.92
N ASP A 333 -5.89 -8.70 -5.11
CA ASP A 333 -5.42 -9.47 -3.95
C ASP A 333 -4.70 -10.78 -4.35
N VAL A 334 -3.83 -10.73 -5.36
CA VAL A 334 -3.24 -11.94 -5.98
C VAL A 334 -2.18 -12.60 -5.09
N ASP A 335 -1.75 -11.94 -4.02
CA ASP A 335 -0.75 -12.47 -3.11
C ASP A 335 -1.32 -13.38 -2.00
N ILE A 336 -2.64 -13.55 -1.89
CA ILE A 336 -3.24 -14.37 -0.82
C ILE A 336 -3.63 -15.80 -1.28
N ASP A 337 -4.00 -15.99 -2.54
CA ASP A 337 -4.58 -17.28 -2.99
C ASP A 337 -3.64 -18.17 -3.81
N SER A 338 -2.50 -17.63 -4.27
CA SER A 338 -1.48 -18.42 -4.98
C SER A 338 -0.66 -19.32 -4.03
N SER A 339 -0.59 -19.01 -2.73
CA SER A 339 0.01 -19.90 -1.71
C SER A 339 -0.93 -21.00 -1.21
N ARG A 340 -2.25 -20.84 -1.32
CA ARG A 340 -3.23 -21.85 -0.87
C ARG A 340 -3.53 -22.93 -1.90
N LYS A 341 -3.21 -22.70 -3.18
CA LYS A 341 -3.39 -23.72 -4.23
C LYS A 341 -2.22 -24.70 -4.35
N SER A 342 -1.04 -24.39 -3.82
CA SER A 342 0.07 -25.37 -3.79
C SER A 342 -0.16 -26.49 -2.76
N ASP A 343 -0.86 -26.22 -1.66
CA ASP A 343 -1.05 -27.22 -0.60
C ASP A 343 -2.22 -28.18 -0.87
N ARG A 344 -3.16 -27.84 -1.76
CA ARG A 344 -4.34 -28.68 -2.05
C ARG A 344 -4.21 -29.64 -3.24
N LEU A 345 -3.07 -29.64 -3.94
CA LEU A 345 -2.79 -30.60 -5.02
C LEU A 345 -1.74 -31.66 -4.65
N SER A 346 -1.26 -31.71 -3.39
CA SER A 346 -0.24 -32.69 -2.99
C SER A 346 -0.78 -34.04 -2.50
N SER A 347 -2.11 -34.24 -2.39
CA SER A 347 -2.68 -35.44 -1.76
C SER A 347 -3.55 -36.34 -2.66
N THR A 348 -3.86 -35.96 -3.90
CA THR A 348 -4.74 -36.78 -4.78
C THR A 348 -4.17 -37.12 -6.15
N GLU A 349 -2.94 -36.71 -6.47
CA GLU A 349 -2.35 -36.90 -7.81
C GLU A 349 -0.99 -37.63 -7.76
N ARG A 350 -0.86 -38.63 -6.88
CA ARG A 350 0.28 -39.59 -6.87
C ARG A 350 -0.16 -41.02 -7.16
N ARG A 351 -1.07 -41.23 -8.12
CA ARG A 351 -1.51 -42.60 -8.51
C ARG A 351 -1.48 -42.90 -10.01
N TRP A 352 -1.05 -41.97 -10.87
CA TRP A 352 -1.07 -42.18 -12.33
C TRP A 352 0.24 -41.92 -13.08
N GLU A 353 1.38 -41.83 -12.39
CA GLU A 353 2.67 -41.50 -13.03
C GLU A 353 3.77 -42.59 -12.90
N SER A 354 3.38 -43.86 -12.68
CA SER A 354 4.36 -44.96 -12.58
C SER A 354 4.61 -45.77 -13.87
N ASP A 355 3.90 -45.52 -14.97
CA ASP A 355 3.95 -46.42 -16.15
C ASP A 355 4.46 -45.80 -17.47
N ARG A 356 5.26 -44.72 -17.44
CA ARG A 356 5.81 -44.11 -18.68
C ARG A 356 7.32 -43.89 -18.69
N SER A 357 8.09 -44.91 -18.35
CA SER A 357 9.55 -44.86 -18.50
C SER A 357 10.17 -46.16 -19.01
N TYR A 358 9.78 -46.67 -20.18
CA TYR A 358 10.63 -47.55 -20.99
C TYR A 358 10.23 -47.48 -22.47
N ASN A 359 10.83 -46.54 -23.21
CA ASN A 359 11.26 -46.69 -24.62
C ASN A 359 11.46 -45.33 -25.27
N ARG A 360 12.68 -44.79 -25.20
CA ARG A 360 13.19 -43.97 -26.30
C ARG A 360 14.71 -43.88 -26.25
N GLU A 361 15.34 -45.01 -26.53
CA GLU A 361 16.77 -45.07 -26.76
C GLU A 361 16.99 -45.82 -28.06
N SER A 362 17.22 -45.05 -29.14
CA SER A 362 18.10 -45.39 -30.26
C SER A 362 17.82 -44.52 -31.47
N ARG A 363 18.92 -44.05 -32.06
CA ARG A 363 19.07 -43.40 -33.37
C ARG A 363 18.81 -41.90 -33.42
N ARG A 364 19.89 -41.14 -33.24
CA ARG A 364 20.51 -40.37 -34.34
C ARG A 364 21.94 -39.99 -33.96
N GLY A 365 22.88 -40.59 -34.68
CA GLY A 365 24.27 -40.17 -34.67
C GLY A 365 24.51 -38.98 -35.60
N ALA A 366 25.66 -38.35 -35.35
CA ALA A 366 26.54 -37.65 -36.26
C ALA A 366 25.95 -36.51 -37.12
N ASN A 367 26.27 -35.26 -36.75
CA ASN A 367 27.38 -34.59 -37.44
C ASN A 367 27.87 -33.37 -36.67
N GLU A 368 29.20 -33.24 -36.73
CA GLU A 368 30.08 -32.24 -36.15
C GLU A 368 29.78 -30.81 -36.65
N VAL A 369 30.15 -29.81 -35.85
CA VAL A 369 31.19 -28.80 -36.13
C VAL A 369 31.01 -27.68 -35.09
N GLY A 370 32.10 -27.38 -34.38
CA GLY A 370 32.09 -26.66 -33.11
C GLY A 370 31.86 -25.16 -33.17
N ASN A 371 31.69 -24.58 -31.98
CA ASN A 371 32.61 -23.52 -31.56
C ASN A 371 32.56 -23.36 -30.04
N SER A 372 33.73 -23.51 -29.44
CA SER A 372 34.04 -23.23 -28.05
C SER A 372 34.02 -21.73 -27.78
N HIS A 373 33.33 -21.27 -26.74
CA HIS A 373 33.85 -20.19 -25.89
C HIS A 373 33.37 -20.35 -24.44
N ARG A 374 34.30 -20.03 -23.56
CA ARG A 374 34.52 -20.55 -22.21
C ARG A 374 34.49 -19.36 -21.26
N SER A 375 33.64 -19.41 -20.25
CA SER A 375 33.74 -18.68 -18.97
C SER A 375 32.65 -19.28 -18.07
N ASP A 376 32.89 -20.15 -17.10
CA ASP A 376 33.91 -20.19 -16.05
C ASP A 376 34.00 -18.86 -15.28
N TYR A 377 33.09 -18.68 -14.33
CA TYR A 377 33.33 -18.06 -13.02
C TYR A 377 32.12 -18.32 -12.11
N GLY A 378 32.40 -18.85 -10.91
CA GLY A 378 31.71 -18.37 -9.72
C GLY A 378 30.71 -19.31 -9.07
N ASP A 379 31.19 -20.47 -8.64
CA ASP A 379 30.62 -21.27 -7.56
C ASP A 379 30.47 -20.39 -6.29
N ARG A 380 29.22 -20.18 -5.82
CA ARG A 380 28.94 -19.52 -4.54
C ARG A 380 27.83 -20.26 -3.80
N ARG A 381 28.16 -21.50 -3.40
CA ARG A 381 27.58 -22.13 -2.21
C ARG A 381 27.97 -21.31 -0.97
N GLN A 382 26.99 -20.79 -0.25
CA GLN A 382 27.08 -20.64 1.21
C GLN A 382 25.70 -20.42 1.85
N SER A 383 25.48 -21.22 2.89
CA SER A 383 24.67 -20.90 4.08
C SER A 383 23.15 -20.95 3.96
N ARG A 384 22.67 -22.19 3.99
CA ARG A 384 21.32 -22.59 4.40
C ARG A 384 21.17 -22.27 5.90
N GLY A 385 20.50 -21.17 6.23
CA GLY A 385 20.12 -20.85 7.61
C GLY A 385 19.00 -21.77 8.08
N GLU A 386 19.32 -22.65 9.02
CA GLU A 386 18.36 -23.35 9.87
C GLU A 386 17.55 -22.32 10.67
N TRP A 387 16.27 -22.18 10.35
CA TRP A 387 15.31 -21.55 11.25
C TRP A 387 14.61 -22.65 12.03
N GLU A 388 15.05 -22.73 13.28
CA GLU A 388 14.49 -23.51 14.37
C GLU A 388 12.98 -23.21 14.51
N ARG A 389 12.14 -24.20 14.17
CA ARG A 389 10.69 -24.14 14.40
C ARG A 389 10.44 -24.43 15.87
N VAL A 390 10.21 -23.37 16.63
CA VAL A 390 9.64 -23.47 17.98
C VAL A 390 8.16 -23.80 17.87
N ASP A 391 7.80 -25.03 18.23
CA ASP A 391 6.42 -25.48 18.40
C ASP A 391 5.71 -24.69 19.51
N ARG A 392 4.89 -23.71 19.14
CA ARG A 392 3.87 -23.14 20.02
C ARG A 392 2.51 -23.78 19.72
N ARG A 393 2.27 -24.95 20.32
CA ARG A 393 0.89 -25.44 20.56
C ARG A 393 0.26 -24.57 21.65
N GLY A 394 -0.33 -23.44 21.24
CA GLY A 394 -1.23 -22.65 22.06
C GLY A 394 -2.67 -22.96 21.70
N SER A 395 -3.32 -23.84 22.47
CA SER A 395 -4.76 -24.09 22.45
C SER A 395 -5.54 -22.79 22.64
N ARG A 396 -6.16 -22.28 21.58
CA ARG A 396 -7.19 -21.23 21.69
C ARG A 396 -8.56 -21.90 21.72
N GLY A 397 -9.09 -22.04 22.93
CA GLY A 397 -10.50 -22.31 23.15
C GLY A 397 -11.34 -21.15 22.63
N TYR A 398 -12.33 -21.46 21.81
CA TYR A 398 -13.37 -20.51 21.42
C TYR A 398 -14.39 -20.42 22.56
N PRO A 399 -14.71 -19.23 23.10
CA PRO A 399 -15.82 -19.08 24.02
C PRO A 399 -17.13 -19.27 23.26
N GLN A 400 -17.93 -20.25 23.69
CA GLN A 400 -19.31 -20.39 23.24
C GLN A 400 -20.14 -19.19 23.72
N ARG A 401 -20.81 -18.53 22.79
CA ARG A 401 -21.87 -17.56 23.10
C ARG A 401 -23.12 -18.32 23.56
N PRO A 402 -23.75 -17.97 24.69
CA PRO A 402 -25.06 -18.47 25.00
C PRO A 402 -26.10 -17.85 24.06
N TYR A 403 -26.88 -18.71 23.40
CA TYR A 403 -28.10 -18.36 22.69
C TYR A 403 -29.18 -18.08 23.74
N SER A 404 -29.50 -16.80 23.99
CA SER A 404 -30.71 -16.40 24.70
C SER A 404 -31.82 -16.22 23.67
N GLY A 405 -32.68 -17.23 23.55
CA GLY A 405 -33.93 -17.12 22.81
C GLY A 405 -35.02 -16.56 23.71
N ASP A 406 -35.34 -15.28 23.55
CA ASP A 406 -36.58 -14.71 24.08
C ASP A 406 -37.61 -14.60 22.95
N ARG A 407 -38.54 -15.55 22.95
CA ARG A 407 -39.85 -15.43 22.29
C ARG A 407 -40.78 -14.68 23.24
N HIS A 408 -41.15 -13.46 22.89
CA HIS A 408 -42.37 -12.86 23.42
C HIS A 408 -43.48 -12.92 22.38
N ASN A 409 -44.44 -13.79 22.68
CA ASN A 409 -45.84 -13.64 22.28
C ASN A 409 -46.32 -12.24 22.68
N ARG A 410 -46.92 -11.52 21.74
CA ARG A 410 -48.05 -10.64 22.06
C ARG A 410 -49.15 -10.85 21.02
N GLN A 411 -50.34 -11.06 21.58
CA GLN A 411 -51.65 -10.99 20.97
C GLN A 411 -51.92 -9.62 20.37
#